data_AF-A0A0D6L3A7-F1
#
_entry.id   AF-A0A0D6L3A7-F1
#
_cell.length_a   1.000
_cell.length_b   1.000
_cell.length_c   1.000
_cell.angle_alpha   90.00
_cell.angle_beta   90.00
_cell.angle_gamma   90.00
#
_symmetry.space_group_name_H-M   'P 1'
#
loop_
_entity.id
_entity.type
_entity.pdbx_description
1 polymer ?
#
loop_
_entity_poly.entity_id
_entity_poly.type
_entity_poly.pdbx_seq_one_letter_code
_entity_poly.pdbx_strand_id
1 'polypeptide(L)' 'MAVLTRRDGKTVVEELTATEVEKLIKEHEEKEKEAEAK' A
#
# COMPACT_ATOMS: atom_id res chain seq x y z
N MET A 1 -5.91 7.26 0.17
CA MET A 1 -6.05 6.20 -0.87
C MET A 1 -7.05 5.19 -0.33
N ALA A 2 -8.02 4.71 -1.12
CA ALA A 2 -9.03 3.77 -0.65
C ALA A 2 -8.83 2.39 -1.28
N VAL A 3 -9.03 1.32 -0.50
CA VAL A 3 -8.94 -0.06 -0.95
C VAL A 3 -10.31 -0.71 -0.82
N LEU A 4 -10.73 -1.36 -1.91
CA LEU A 4 -11.92 -2.19 -1.94
C LEU A 4 -11.51 -3.64 -1.70
N THR A 5 -11.92 -4.22 -0.57
CA THR A 5 -11.62 -5.61 -0.24
C THR A 5 -12.89 -6.41 -0.02
N ARG A 6 -12.77 -7.75 -0.09
CA ARG A 6 -13.86 -8.66 0.27
C ARG A 6 -13.46 -9.41 1.54
N ARG A 7 -14.21 -9.24 2.62
CA ARG A 7 -14.03 -9.96 3.89
C ARG A 7 -15.34 -10.61 4.29
N ASP A 8 -15.30 -11.89 4.62
CA ASP A 8 -16.47 -12.68 5.05
C ASP A 8 -17.67 -12.57 4.10
N GLY A 9 -17.39 -12.63 2.79
CA GLY A 9 -18.39 -12.54 1.73
C GLY A 9 -18.92 -11.12 1.47
N LYS A 10 -18.61 -10.14 2.33
CA LYS A 10 -19.03 -8.74 2.22
C LYS A 10 -17.94 -7.90 1.57
N THR A 11 -18.38 -6.92 0.79
CA THR A 11 -17.50 -5.88 0.25
C THR A 11 -17.27 -4.82 1.32
N VAL A 12 -16.00 -4.52 1.59
CA VAL A 12 -15.57 -3.53 2.57
C VAL A 12 -14.73 -2.49 1.83
N VAL A 13 -15.04 -1.22 2.06
CA VAL A 13 -14.23 -0.09 1.60
C VAL A 13 -13.47 0.42 2.82
N GLU A 14 -12.15 0.44 2.73
CA GLU A 14 -11.28 0.98 3.78
C GLU A 14 -10.44 2.11 3.19
N GLU A 15 -10.42 3.24 3.91
CA GLU A 15 -9.47 4.30 3.61
C GLU A 15 -8.16 4.01 4.34
N LEU A 16 -7.07 3.98 3.57
CA LEU A 16 -5.74 3.91 4.15
C LEU A 16 -5.43 5.22 4.84
N THR A 17 -4.95 5.10 6.07
CA THR A 17 -4.47 6.23 6.85
C THR A 17 -3.22 6.84 6.19
N ALA A 18 -2.93 8.09 6.52
CA ALA A 18 -1.73 8.76 6.01
C ALA A 18 -0.44 7.98 6.31
N THR A 19 -0.35 7.39 7.51
CA THR A 19 0.81 6.58 7.94
C THR A 19 0.96 5.29 7.12
N GLU A 20 -0.13 4.61 6.80
CA GLU A 20 -0.07 3.40 5.96
C GLU A 20 0.36 3.73 4.54
N VAL A 21 -0.13 4.84 4.00
CA VAL A 21 0.28 5.33 2.67
C VAL A 21 1.77 5.70 2.66
N GLU A 22 2.26 6.41 3.69
CA GLU A 22 3.67 6.78 3.81
C GLU A 22 4.58 5.55 3.86
N LYS A 23 4.18 4.51 4.60
CA LYS A 23 4.91 3.26 4.66
C LYS A 23 5.00 2.58 3.28
N LEU A 24 3.88 2.53 2.55
CA LEU A 24 3.84 1.94 1.21
C LEU A 24 4.75 2.69 0.22
N ILE A 25 4.79 4.02 0.30
CA ILE A 25 5.68 4.84 -0.52
C ILE A 25 7.14 4.51 -0.22
N LYS A 26 7.52 4.47 1.06
CA LYS A 26 8.90 4.18 1.46
C LYS A 26 9.36 2.79 1.01
N GLU A 27 8.52 1.77 1.17
CA GLU A 27 8.82 0.41 0.71
C GLU A 27 9.01 0.35 -0.82
N HIS A 28 8.26 1.15 -1.57
CA HIS A 28 8.42 1.22 -3.02
C HIS A 28 9.75 1.90 -3.40
N GLU A 29 10.08 3.04 -2.79
CA GLU A 29 11.34 3.75 -3.04
C GLU A 29 12.58 2.92 -2.71
N GLU A 30 12.54 2.11 -1.64
CA GLU A 30 13.63 1.20 -1.28
C GLU A 30 13.82 0.12 -2.36
N LYS A 31 12.73 -0.47 -2.86
CA LYS A 31 12.80 -1.47 -3.95
C LYS A 31 13.31 -0.89 -5.26
N GLU A 32 12.91 0.32 -5.61
CA GLU A 32 13.41 1.00 -6.81
C GLU A 32 14.92 1.25 -6.70
N LYS A 33 15.41 1.72 -5.54
CA LYS A 33 16.86 1.88 -5.30
C LYS A 33 17.63 0.58 -5.42
N GLU A 34 17.08 -0.52 -4.89
CA GLU A 34 17.70 -1.86 -5.03
C GLU A 34 17.69 -2.36 -6.48
N ALA A 35 16.65 -2.04 -7.25
CA ALA A 35 16.53 -2.41 -8.65
C ALA A 35 17.48 -1.59 -9.54
N GLU A 36 17.66 -0.30 -9.27
CA GLU A 36 18.61 0.57 -9.97
C GLU A 36 20.08 0.24 -9.64
N ALA A 37 20.34 -0.32 -8.46
CA ALA A 37 21.67 -0.76 -8.06
C ALA A 37 22.13 -2.08 -8.70
N LYS A 38 21.26 -2.75 -9.47
CA LYS A 38 21.50 -4.07 -10.07
C LYS A 38 21.67 -4.00 -11.59
#